data_AF-A0A7S2X7Z5-F1
#
_entry.id   AF-A0A7S2X7Z5-F1
#
_cell.length_a   1.000
_cell.length_b   1.000
_cell.length_c   1.000
_cell.angle_alpha   90.00
_cell.angle_beta   90.00
_cell.angle_gamma   90.00
#
_symmetry.space_group_name_H-M   'P 1'
#
loop_
_entity.id
_entity.type
_entity.pdbx_description
1 polymer ?
#
loop_
_entity_poly.entity_id
_entity_poly.type
_entity_poly.pdbx_seq_one_letter_code
_entity_poly.pdbx_strand_id
1 'polypeptide(L)'
;ERALGDEDGFVPKVLVVGAGPVGLLSALESWRAGAAVRVIEKRSAYTRMIYFDLYPPPWYDTHPTLKNLGFFVQRAERKDWELANSKLAYTIRASTLEAFLSKVAL
;
A
#
# COMPACT_ATOMS: atom_id res chain seq x y z
N GLU A 1 -4.35 31.03 -11.78
CA GLU A 1 -4.83 29.75 -11.23
C GLU A 1 -4.29 29.58 -9.82
N ARG A 2 -5.16 29.44 -8.82
CA ARG A 2 -4.74 29.15 -7.44
C ARG A 2 -4.73 27.63 -7.32
N ALA A 3 -3.56 27.03 -7.16
CA ALA A 3 -3.45 25.64 -6.74
C ALA A 3 -4.21 25.50 -5.41
N LEU A 4 -5.21 24.62 -5.39
CA LEU A 4 -5.87 24.17 -4.17
C LEU A 4 -4.84 23.41 -3.34
N GLY A 5 -3.96 24.12 -2.64
CA GLY A 5 -3.21 23.56 -1.53
C GLY A 5 -4.18 23.35 -0.38
N ASP A 6 -4.07 22.20 0.31
CA ASP A 6 -4.78 21.99 1.58
C ASP A 6 -4.37 23.08 2.59
N GLU A 7 -5.12 23.18 3.70
CA GLU A 7 -4.98 24.22 4.74
C GLU A 7 -3.54 24.42 5.27
N ASP A 8 -2.68 23.43 5.07
CA ASP A 8 -1.28 23.33 5.48
C ASP A 8 -0.26 23.63 4.35
N GLY A 9 -0.71 24.09 3.17
CA GLY A 9 0.15 24.58 2.08
C GLY A 9 0.88 23.49 1.28
N PHE A 10 0.57 22.22 1.53
CA PHE A 10 1.14 21.09 0.80
C PHE A 10 0.52 20.96 -0.60
N VAL A 11 1.38 20.95 -1.63
CA VAL A 11 0.99 20.71 -3.02
C VAL A 11 1.56 19.36 -3.47
N PRO A 12 0.73 18.29 -3.58
CA PRO A 12 1.21 17.00 -4.05
C PRO A 12 1.65 17.06 -5.50
N LYS A 13 2.76 16.39 -5.83
CA LYS A 13 3.14 16.08 -7.21
C LYS A 13 2.36 14.87 -7.74
N VAL A 14 1.91 13.99 -6.85
CA VAL A 14 1.11 12.80 -7.18
C VAL A 14 -0.09 12.74 -6.24
N LEU A 15 -1.28 12.66 -6.84
CA LEU A 15 -2.53 12.41 -6.13
C LEU A 15 -3.04 11.01 -6.47
N VAL A 16 -3.20 10.17 -5.45
CA VAL A 16 -3.79 8.83 -5.59
C VAL A 16 -5.20 8.85 -5.02
N VAL A 17 -6.19 8.46 -5.83
CA VAL A 17 -7.59 8.37 -5.40
C VAL A 17 -7.94 6.89 -5.21
N GLY A 18 -8.17 6.50 -3.95
CA GLY A 18 -8.39 5.14 -3.48
C GLY A 18 -7.14 4.55 -2.81
N ALA A 19 -7.27 4.13 -1.54
CA ALA A 19 -6.16 3.57 -0.75
C ALA A 19 -6.18 2.04 -0.67
N GLY A 20 -6.91 1.37 -1.57
CA GLY A 20 -6.89 -0.09 -1.69
C GLY A 20 -5.53 -0.64 -2.13
N PRO A 21 -5.40 -1.97 -2.34
CA PRO A 21 -4.11 -2.62 -2.63
C PRO A 21 -3.29 -1.94 -3.73
N VAL A 22 -3.91 -1.66 -4.87
CA VAL A 22 -3.24 -1.01 -6.00
C VAL A 22 -2.85 0.43 -5.66
N GLY A 23 -3.78 1.21 -5.10
CA GLY A 23 -3.51 2.61 -4.75
C GLY A 23 -2.41 2.75 -3.68
N LEU A 24 -2.37 1.85 -2.70
CA LEU A 24 -1.29 1.77 -1.72
C LEU A 24 0.06 1.55 -2.40
N LEU A 25 0.15 0.58 -3.32
CA LEU A 25 1.39 0.29 -4.05
C LEU A 25 1.80 1.46 -4.96
N SER A 26 0.86 2.07 -5.66
CA SER A 26 1.10 3.25 -6.50
C SER A 26 1.62 4.42 -5.68
N ALA A 27 1.02 4.69 -4.52
CA ALA A 27 1.44 5.74 -3.61
C ALA A 27 2.85 5.46 -3.04
N LEU A 28 3.10 4.21 -2.63
CA LEU A 28 4.37 3.78 -2.07
C LEU A 28 5.51 3.90 -3.08
N GLU A 29 5.32 3.42 -4.31
CA GLU A 29 6.34 3.50 -5.35
C GLU A 29 6.59 4.95 -5.78
N SER A 30 5.54 5.77 -5.87
CA SER A 30 5.69 7.22 -6.13
C SER A 30 6.49 7.91 -5.03
N TRP A 31 6.23 7.58 -3.77
CA TRP A 31 6.97 8.10 -2.62
C TRP A 31 8.43 7.63 -2.62
N ARG A 32 8.69 6.34 -2.90
CA ARG A 32 10.07 5.80 -3.05
C ARG A 32 10.83 6.47 -4.17
N ALA A 33 10.15 6.91 -5.24
CA ALA A 33 10.73 7.71 -6.31
C ALA A 33 10.95 9.20 -5.93
N GLY A 34 10.66 9.60 -4.68
CA GLY A 34 10.87 10.95 -4.17
C GLY A 34 9.74 11.94 -4.46
N ALA A 35 8.57 11.46 -4.90
CA ALA A 35 7.42 12.34 -5.11
C ALA A 35 6.77 12.76 -3.79
N ALA A 36 6.26 13.99 -3.75
CA ALA A 36 5.29 14.41 -2.74
C ALA A 36 3.93 13.80 -3.10
N VAL A 37 3.46 12.83 -2.31
CA VAL A 37 2.25 12.05 -2.60
C VAL A 37 1.14 12.40 -1.61
N ARG A 38 -0.08 12.58 -2.13
CA ARG A 38 -1.31 12.60 -1.32
C ARG A 38 -2.21 11.44 -1.74
N VAL A 39 -2.83 10.79 -0.76
CA VAL A 39 -3.81 9.73 -0.99
C VAL A 39 -5.16 10.18 -0.45
N ILE A 40 -6.22 10.04 -1.25
CA ILE A 40 -7.60 10.30 -0.83
C ILE A 40 -8.34 8.97 -0.82
N GLU A 41 -8.99 8.63 0.28
CA GLU A 41 -9.83 7.44 0.41
C GLU A 41 -11.19 7.84 0.97
N LYS A 42 -12.26 7.32 0.37
CA LYS A 42 -13.63 7.58 0.82
C LYS A 42 -13.91 6.90 2.15
N ARG A 43 -13.34 5.72 2.36
CA ARG A 43 -13.54 4.92 3.57
C ARG A 43 -12.75 5.53 4.73
N SER A 44 -13.39 5.72 5.87
CA SER A 44 -12.72 6.04 7.13
C SER A 44 -12.07 4.83 7.78
N ALA A 45 -12.52 3.61 7.42
CA ALA A 45 -11.97 2.35 7.86
C ALA A 45 -12.27 1.21 6.86
N TYR A 46 -11.43 0.19 6.83
CA TYR A 46 -11.71 -1.07 6.16
C TYR A 46 -12.82 -1.84 6.87
N THR A 47 -13.90 -2.14 6.15
CA THR A 47 -15.04 -2.92 6.68
C THR A 47 -14.80 -4.43 6.71
N ARG A 48 -13.70 -4.89 6.13
CA ARG A 48 -13.30 -6.30 6.06
C ARG A 48 -11.80 -6.43 5.95
N MET A 49 -11.31 -7.62 6.26
CA MET A 49 -9.91 -7.98 6.06
C MET A 49 -9.62 -8.07 4.56
N ILE A 50 -8.79 -7.16 4.06
CA ILE A 50 -8.34 -7.18 2.67
C ILE A 50 -6.94 -7.79 2.63
N TYR A 51 -6.81 -8.83 1.81
CA TYR A 51 -5.55 -9.50 1.51
C TYR A 51 -5.23 -9.29 0.03
N PHE A 52 -3.96 -9.06 -0.27
CA PHE A 52 -3.47 -9.06 -1.65
C PHE A 52 -2.12 -9.74 -1.71
N ASP A 53 -1.88 -10.43 -2.81
CA ASP A 53 -0.64 -11.16 -3.04
C ASP A 53 0.34 -10.24 -3.79
N LEU A 54 1.56 -10.16 -3.27
CA LEU A 54 2.69 -9.55 -3.95
C LEU A 54 3.66 -10.62 -4.40
N TYR A 55 3.99 -10.61 -5.68
CA TYR A 55 5.02 -11.46 -6.22
C TYR A 55 6.41 -10.86 -5.98
N PRO A 56 7.43 -11.68 -5.75
CA PRO A 56 8.81 -11.22 -5.61
C PRO A 56 9.32 -10.56 -6.89
N PRO A 57 10.53 -9.97 -6.86
CA PRO A 57 11.21 -9.51 -8.06
C PRO A 57 11.21 -10.57 -9.17
N PRO A 58 11.04 -10.14 -10.44
CA PRO A 58 11.14 -8.76 -10.92
C PRO A 58 9.84 -7.94 -10.84
N TRP A 59 8.73 -8.50 -10.34
CA TRP A 59 7.42 -7.85 -10.41
C TRP A 59 7.23 -6.75 -9.36
N TYR A 60 7.59 -7.04 -8.11
CA TYR A 60 7.48 -6.08 -7.02
C TYR A 60 8.67 -6.21 -6.06
N ASP A 61 9.22 -5.05 -5.69
CA ASP A 61 10.26 -4.93 -4.66
C ASP A 61 9.76 -4.11 -3.46
N THR A 62 8.45 -4.02 -3.26
CA THR A 62 7.81 -3.23 -2.19
C THR A 62 7.71 -3.98 -0.86
N HIS A 63 7.87 -5.30 -0.87
CA HIS A 63 7.66 -6.14 0.30
C HIS A 63 8.53 -5.77 1.53
N PRO A 64 9.82 -5.36 1.40
CA PRO A 64 10.62 -4.97 2.56
C PRO A 64 10.09 -3.67 3.17
N THR A 65 9.71 -2.71 2.33
CA THR A 65 9.16 -1.42 2.78
C THR A 65 7.81 -1.60 3.46
N LEU A 66 6.91 -2.40 2.89
CA LEU A 66 5.62 -2.70 3.51
C LEU A 66 5.78 -3.37 4.87
N LYS A 67 6.72 -4.32 5.00
CA LYS A 67 7.06 -4.94 6.28
C LYS A 67 7.55 -3.90 7.31
N ASN A 68 8.42 -2.98 6.90
CA ASN A 68 8.91 -1.91 7.77
C ASN A 68 7.80 -0.93 8.20
N LEU A 69 6.77 -0.76 7.36
CA LEU A 69 5.56 0.03 7.67
C LEU A 69 4.53 -0.76 8.50
N GLY A 70 4.90 -1.92 9.05
CA GLY A 70 4.06 -2.70 9.93
C GLY A 70 3.02 -3.58 9.22
N PHE A 71 3.08 -3.72 7.88
CA PHE A 71 2.21 -4.67 7.19
C PHE A 71 2.68 -6.10 7.47
N PHE A 72 1.77 -6.94 7.97
CA PHE A 72 2.06 -8.36 8.14
C PHE A 72 2.11 -9.06 6.78
N VAL A 73 3.20 -9.77 6.57
CA VAL A 73 3.48 -10.52 5.36
C VAL A 73 3.50 -12.01 5.69
N GLN A 74 2.66 -12.80 5.04
CA GLN A 74 2.72 -14.25 5.08
C GLN A 74 3.31 -14.78 3.77
N ARG A 75 4.33 -15.62 3.87
CA ARG A 75 4.90 -16.34 2.74
C ARG A 75 4.02 -17.55 2.41
N ALA A 76 3.51 -17.64 1.19
CA ALA A 76 2.78 -18.79 0.71
C ALA A 76 3.40 -19.35 -0.57
N GLU A 77 3.54 -20.68 -0.65
CA GLU A 77 3.84 -21.37 -1.90
C GLU A 77 2.52 -21.68 -2.61
N ARG A 78 2.35 -21.19 -3.84
CA ARG A 78 1.17 -21.43 -4.65
C ARG A 78 1.48 -22.50 -5.70
N LYS A 79 0.58 -23.48 -5.85
CA LYS A 79 0.76 -24.64 -6.74
C LYS A 79 0.04 -24.49 -8.08
N ASP A 80 -0.74 -23.43 -8.24
CA ASP A 80 -1.87 -23.35 -9.17
C ASP A 80 -1.74 -22.26 -10.24
N TRP A 81 -0.70 -21.41 -10.21
CA TRP A 81 -0.56 -20.30 -11.16
C TRP A 81 0.86 -20.19 -11.74
N GLU A 82 1.00 -20.40 -13.04
CA GLU A 82 2.23 -20.18 -13.81
C GLU A 82 2.42 -18.69 -14.16
N LEU A 83 2.44 -17.82 -13.15
CA LEU A 83 3.02 -16.48 -13.33
C LEU A 83 4.54 -16.66 -13.31
N ALA A 84 5.12 -16.70 -14.52
CA ALA A 84 6.55 -16.71 -14.84
C ALA A 84 7.48 -16.87 -13.61
N ASN A 85 7.80 -18.12 -13.28
CA ASN A 85 8.82 -18.52 -12.30
C ASN A 85 8.63 -18.14 -10.82
N SER A 86 7.57 -17.44 -10.40
CA SER A 86 7.34 -17.16 -8.98
C SER A 86 6.37 -18.19 -8.36
N LYS A 87 6.90 -19.29 -7.83
CA LYS A 87 6.16 -20.19 -6.90
C LYS A 87 5.84 -19.52 -5.55
N LEU A 88 6.36 -18.33 -5.35
CA LEU A 88 6.38 -17.60 -4.10
C LEU A 88 5.50 -16.37 -4.21
N ALA A 89 4.57 -16.21 -3.26
CA ALA A 89 3.81 -14.98 -3.08
C ALA A 89 3.89 -14.53 -1.61
N TYR A 90 3.86 -13.22 -1.43
CA TYR A 90 3.72 -12.54 -0.15
C TYR A 90 2.28 -12.07 0.00
N THR A 91 1.50 -12.73 0.85
CA THR A 91 0.14 -12.28 1.15
C THR A 91 0.20 -11.18 2.21
N ILE A 92 -0.32 -10.00 1.87
CA ILE A 92 -0.29 -8.81 2.70
C ILE A 92 -1.68 -8.45 3.18
N ARG A 93 -1.79 -8.18 4.48
CA ARG A 93 -3.05 -7.77 5.12
C ARG A 93 -3.11 -6.25 5.24
N ALA A 94 -3.94 -5.62 4.43
CA ALA A 94 -4.01 -4.16 4.30
C ALA A 94 -4.51 -3.45 5.57
N SER A 95 -5.37 -4.10 6.36
CA SER A 95 -5.95 -3.55 7.60
C SER A 95 -4.97 -3.42 8.77
N THR A 96 -3.69 -3.78 8.58
CA THR A 96 -2.73 -3.82 9.68
C THR A 96 -2.35 -2.43 10.20
N LEU A 97 -2.30 -1.41 9.32
CA LEU A 97 -2.06 -0.03 9.74
C LEU A 97 -3.25 0.54 10.52
N GLU A 98 -4.49 0.30 10.06
CA GLU A 98 -5.70 0.74 10.79
C GLU A 98 -5.87 -0.01 12.12
N ALA A 99 -5.62 -1.31 12.17
CA ALA A 99 -5.68 -2.08 13.42
C ALA A 99 -4.56 -1.71 14.41
N PHE A 100 -3.44 -1.15 13.92
CA PHE A 100 -2.39 -0.58 14.75
C PHE A 100 -2.78 0.82 15.23
N LEU A 101 -3.17 1.73 14.33
CA LEU A 101 -3.57 3.10 14.68
C LEU A 101 -4.82 3.17 15.56
N SER A 102 -5.80 2.27 15.37
CA SER A 102 -6.98 2.15 16.25
C SER A 102 -6.65 1.59 17.65
N LYS A 103 -5.52 0.90 17.82
CA LYS A 103 -5.03 0.41 19.12
C LYS A 103 -4.05 1.37 19.78
N VAL A 104 -3.45 2.26 19.00
CA VAL A 104 -2.50 3.28 19.43
C VAL A 104 -3.16 4.66 19.35
N ALA A 105 -4.48 4.72 19.56
CA ALA A 105 -5.18 5.99 19.67
C ALA A 105 -4.51 6.86 20.76
N LEU A 106 -3.82 7.91 20.30
CA LEU A 106 -3.65 9.18 20.98
C LEU A 106 -4.98 9.92 20.95
#